data_AF-A0A0W0FUR7-F1
#
_entry.id   AF-A0A0W0FUR7-F1
#
_cell.length_a   1.000
_cell.length_b   1.000
_cell.length_c   1.000
_cell.angle_alpha   90.00
_cell.angle_beta   90.00
_cell.angle_gamma   90.00
#
_symmetry.space_group_name_H-M   'P 1'
#
loop_
_entity.id
_entity.type
_entity.pdbx_description
1 polymer ?
#
loop_
_entity_poly.entity_id
_entity_poly.type
_entity_poly.pdbx_seq_one_letter_code
_entity_poly.pdbx_strand_id
1 'polypeptide(L)'
;MYDYNWQPQYFKIQPVTAKKYGVPNDSSNWSIPRLCQLMHLVYCISFVCLLHINEALKITFDMVKFPEEHDGKLMELTLPFQKTNQYGDIKPFPIREFSGDMMYLCPVHTYLEWIHVSQITSGYVCHKINSADQVSSDDDNIMVSAKLNNIQTLPSLI
;
A
#
# COMPACT_ATOMS: atom_id res chain seq x y z
N MET A 1 16.60 -14.61 1.53
CA MET A 1 15.62 -13.51 1.54
C MET A 1 14.22 -14.03 1.20
N TYR A 2 14.10 -14.94 0.22
CA TYR A 2 12.86 -15.64 -0.15
C TYR A 2 12.21 -16.42 1.02
N ASP A 3 12.98 -17.18 1.78
CA ASP A 3 12.45 -18.09 2.81
C ASP A 3 12.02 -17.41 4.12
N TYR A 4 12.49 -16.17 4.35
CA TYR A 4 12.29 -15.47 5.62
C TYR A 4 10.99 -14.65 5.62
N ASN A 5 10.66 -14.02 4.49
CA ASN A 5 9.45 -13.20 4.39
C ASN A 5 8.17 -14.03 4.22
N TRP A 6 8.28 -15.30 3.79
CA TRP A 6 7.12 -16.15 3.52
C TRP A 6 6.75 -17.10 4.67
N GLN A 7 7.15 -16.78 5.90
CA GLN A 7 6.72 -17.56 7.05
C GLN A 7 5.29 -17.13 7.45
N PRO A 8 4.31 -18.06 7.54
CA PRO A 8 2.92 -17.74 7.90
C PRO A 8 2.79 -16.96 9.22
N GLN A 9 3.77 -17.09 10.12
CA GLN A 9 3.82 -16.36 11.38
C GLN A 9 3.95 -14.84 11.22
N TYR A 10 4.55 -14.34 10.13
CA TYR A 10 4.67 -12.89 9.88
C TYR A 10 3.41 -12.27 9.29
N PHE A 11 2.53 -13.09 8.71
CA PHE A 11 1.23 -12.69 8.17
C PHE A 11 0.10 -12.78 9.22
N LYS A 12 0.35 -13.47 10.36
CA LYS A 12 -0.61 -13.52 11.47
C LYS A 12 -0.54 -12.22 12.27
N ILE A 13 -1.47 -11.33 11.98
CA ILE A 13 -1.64 -10.08 12.74
C ILE A 13 -2.11 -10.42 14.13
N GLN A 14 -1.22 -10.24 15.10
CA GLN A 14 -1.58 -10.31 16.51
C GLN A 14 -2.10 -8.94 16.96
N PRO A 15 -3.13 -8.89 17.83
CA PRO A 15 -3.58 -7.62 18.39
C PRO A 15 -2.42 -6.96 19.12
N VAL A 16 -2.02 -5.76 18.67
CA VAL A 16 -0.99 -4.97 19.33
C VAL A 16 -1.44 -4.69 20.75
N THR A 17 -0.80 -5.36 21.71
CA THR A 17 -1.05 -5.09 23.13
C THR A 17 -0.33 -3.80 23.46
N ALA A 18 -1.07 -2.79 23.92
CA ALA A 18 -0.46 -1.53 24.36
C ALA A 18 0.59 -1.83 25.44
N LYS A 19 1.87 -1.58 25.12
CA LYS A 19 2.96 -1.75 26.09
C LYS A 19 2.77 -0.72 27.20
N LYS A 20 2.81 -1.17 28.46
CA LYS A 20 2.86 -0.27 29.63
C LYS A 20 4.15 0.55 29.56
N TYR A 21 4.05 1.86 29.81
CA TYR A 21 5.21 2.74 29.94
C TYR A 21 6.18 2.16 30.99
N GLY A 22 7.44 1.91 30.61
CA GLY A 22 8.51 1.48 31.51
C GLY A 22 9.06 0.06 31.31
N VAL A 23 8.56 -0.73 30.36
CA VAL A 23 9.16 -2.03 30.01
C VAL A 23 10.35 -1.82 29.06
N PRO A 24 11.54 -2.40 29.34
CA PRO A 24 12.71 -2.25 28.47
C PRO A 24 12.39 -2.73 27.05
N ASN A 25 12.92 -1.97 26.08
CA ASN A 25 12.61 -2.14 24.68
C ASN A 25 13.30 -3.42 24.17
N ASP A 26 12.59 -4.54 24.11
CA ASP A 26 13.03 -5.67 23.29
C ASP A 26 13.12 -5.15 21.84
N SER A 27 14.35 -4.95 21.39
CA SER A 27 14.73 -4.40 20.08
C SER A 27 14.32 -5.29 18.91
N SER A 28 13.54 -6.34 19.14
CA SER A 28 13.04 -7.30 18.15
C SER A 28 11.67 -6.94 17.57
N ASN A 29 10.96 -5.94 18.10
CA ASN A 29 9.63 -5.56 17.61
C ASN A 29 9.68 -4.53 16.47
N TRP A 30 10.65 -4.69 15.55
CA TRP A 30 10.84 -3.82 14.38
C TRP A 30 9.81 -4.06 13.26
N SER A 31 9.15 -5.21 13.27
CA SER A 31 8.16 -5.57 12.26
C SER A 31 6.78 -5.12 12.70
N ILE A 32 6.35 -3.97 12.17
CA ILE A 32 4.95 -3.52 12.14
C ILE A 32 4.29 -4.32 11.00
N PRO A 33 3.55 -5.42 11.28
CA PRO A 33 3.18 -6.39 10.24
C PRO A 33 2.33 -5.81 9.11
N ARG A 34 1.40 -4.90 9.42
CA ARG A 34 0.57 -4.25 8.38
C ARG A 34 1.40 -3.32 7.52
N LEU A 35 2.40 -2.65 8.08
CA LEU A 35 3.32 -1.82 7.30
C LEU A 35 4.14 -2.66 6.34
N CYS A 36 4.64 -3.82 6.78
CA CYS A 36 5.35 -4.74 5.89
C CYS A 36 4.46 -5.21 4.74
N GLN A 37 3.21 -5.55 5.01
CA GLN A 37 2.25 -5.98 3.99
C GLN A 37 1.88 -4.85 3.03
N LEU A 38 1.64 -3.64 3.54
CA LEU A 38 1.39 -2.46 2.71
C LEU A 38 2.60 -2.15 1.81
N MET A 39 3.82 -2.21 2.36
CA MET A 39 5.04 -2.02 1.58
C MET A 39 5.23 -3.10 0.52
N HIS A 40 4.86 -4.35 0.82
CA HIS A 40 4.88 -5.43 -0.14
C HIS A 40 3.90 -5.18 -1.29
N LEU A 41 2.67 -4.75 -0.99
CA LEU A 41 1.70 -4.33 -2.00
C LEU A 41 2.24 -3.20 -2.89
N VAL A 42 2.77 -2.14 -2.28
CA VAL A 42 3.36 -1.00 -3.00
C VAL A 42 4.50 -1.46 -3.90
N TYR A 43 5.37 -2.34 -3.40
CA TYR A 43 6.45 -2.92 -4.18
C TYR A 43 5.95 -3.73 -5.37
N CYS A 44 4.99 -4.64 -5.17
CA CYS A 44 4.42 -5.46 -6.25
C CYS A 44 3.75 -4.60 -7.33
N ILE A 45 2.95 -3.61 -6.95
CA ILE A 45 2.29 -2.71 -7.90
C ILE A 45 3.31 -1.85 -8.63
N SER A 46 4.27 -1.23 -7.92
CA SER A 46 5.33 -0.43 -8.55
C SER A 46 6.16 -1.26 -9.51
N PHE A 47 6.49 -2.51 -9.16
CA PHE A 47 7.28 -3.40 -10.00
C PHE A 47 6.52 -3.83 -11.26
N VAL A 48 5.27 -4.29 -11.11
CA VAL A 48 4.47 -4.83 -12.23
C VAL A 48 3.98 -3.73 -13.17
N CYS A 49 3.56 -2.58 -12.63
CA CYS A 49 3.05 -1.47 -13.42
C CYS A 49 4.13 -0.42 -13.78
N LEU A 50 5.38 -0.66 -13.38
CA LEU A 50 6.52 0.26 -13.57
C LEU A 50 6.26 1.68 -13.05
N LEU A 51 5.54 1.78 -11.92
CA LEU A 51 5.16 3.06 -11.32
C LEU A 51 6.21 3.57 -10.37
N HIS A 52 6.38 4.89 -10.34
CA HIS A 52 7.15 5.50 -9.28
C HIS A 52 6.45 5.29 -7.92
N ILE A 53 7.21 5.20 -6.82
CA ILE A 53 6.64 4.92 -5.48
C ILE A 53 5.57 5.96 -5.12
N ASN A 54 5.81 7.24 -5.43
CA ASN A 54 4.82 8.30 -5.17
C ASN A 54 3.52 8.17 -5.97
N GLU A 55 3.54 7.46 -7.10
CA GLU A 55 2.35 7.17 -7.90
C GLU A 55 1.59 5.97 -7.31
N ALA A 56 2.31 4.91 -6.96
CA ALA A 56 1.73 3.72 -6.31
C ALA A 56 1.05 4.06 -4.98
N LEU A 57 1.63 4.95 -4.18
CA LEU A 57 1.03 5.39 -2.91
C LEU A 57 -0.28 6.16 -3.09
N LYS A 58 -0.52 6.77 -4.27
CA LYS A 58 -1.71 7.58 -4.57
C LYS A 58 -2.86 6.79 -5.19
N ILE A 59 -2.72 5.47 -5.31
CA ILE A 59 -3.79 4.63 -5.85
C ILE A 59 -5.00 4.69 -4.91
N THR A 60 -6.17 4.98 -5.48
CA THR A 60 -7.46 4.96 -4.78
C THR A 60 -8.27 3.73 -5.18
N PHE A 61 -9.28 3.38 -4.38
CA PHE A 61 -10.17 2.24 -4.68
C PHE A 61 -10.90 2.42 -6.03
N ASP A 62 -11.30 3.64 -6.38
CA ASP A 62 -11.99 3.93 -7.65
C ASP A 62 -11.14 3.64 -8.89
N MET A 63 -9.81 3.64 -8.73
CA MET A 63 -8.85 3.33 -9.79
C MET A 63 -8.69 1.83 -10.03
N VAL A 64 -9.14 0.98 -9.09
CA VAL A 64 -9.01 -0.47 -9.15
C VAL A 64 -10.36 -1.07 -9.52
N LYS A 65 -10.40 -1.85 -10.60
CA LYS A 65 -11.60 -2.55 -11.06
C LYS A 65 -11.33 -4.03 -11.21
N PHE A 66 -12.34 -4.83 -10.90
CA PHE A 66 -12.34 -6.28 -11.11
C PHE A 66 -13.46 -6.63 -12.10
N PRO A 67 -13.14 -6.82 -13.39
CA PRO A 67 -14.14 -7.22 -14.38
C PRO A 67 -14.70 -8.62 -14.06
N GLU A 68 -16.03 -8.74 -14.11
CA GLU A 68 -16.77 -9.97 -13.79
C GLU A 68 -16.45 -11.13 -14.76
N GLU A 69 -16.06 -10.82 -15.99
CA GLU A 69 -15.75 -11.79 -17.06
C GLU A 69 -14.58 -12.73 -16.72
N HIS A 70 -13.74 -12.36 -15.77
CA HIS A 70 -12.49 -13.06 -15.45
C HIS A 70 -12.45 -13.66 -14.03
N ASP A 71 -13.61 -13.87 -13.40
CA ASP A 71 -13.72 -14.62 -12.13
C ASP A 71 -12.79 -14.06 -11.02
N GLY A 72 -12.65 -12.74 -10.97
CA GLY A 72 -11.78 -12.05 -9.99
C GLY A 72 -10.27 -12.21 -10.19
N LYS A 73 -9.82 -12.89 -11.26
CA LYS A 73 -8.39 -13.14 -11.56
C LYS A 73 -7.74 -12.06 -12.40
N LEU A 74 -8.51 -11.08 -12.86
CA LEU A 74 -8.01 -9.90 -13.55
C LEU A 74 -8.31 -8.67 -12.69
N MET A 75 -7.28 -7.89 -12.41
CA MET A 75 -7.37 -6.58 -11.78
C MET A 75 -6.98 -5.52 -12.82
N GLU A 76 -7.84 -4.54 -13.03
CA GLU A 76 -7.58 -3.41 -13.91
C GLU A 76 -7.26 -2.17 -13.09
N LEU A 77 -6.06 -1.61 -13.29
CA LEU A 77 -5.64 -0.39 -12.62
C LEU A 77 -5.65 0.79 -13.60
N THR A 78 -6.53 1.76 -13.37
CA THR A 78 -6.65 2.97 -14.19
C THR A 78 -5.99 4.16 -13.49
N LEU A 79 -4.89 4.67 -14.04
CA LEU A 79 -4.14 5.75 -13.40
C LEU A 79 -4.37 7.08 -14.13
N PRO A 80 -5.10 8.04 -13.53
CA PRO A 80 -5.42 9.30 -14.21
C PRO A 80 -4.24 10.27 -14.31
N PHE A 81 -3.19 10.03 -13.53
CA PHE A 81 -2.02 10.91 -13.46
C PHE A 81 -0.88 10.47 -14.38
N GLN A 82 -1.03 9.35 -15.10
CA GLN A 82 0.01 8.92 -16.02
C GLN A 82 -0.05 9.73 -17.31
N LYS A 83 1.10 10.29 -17.68
CA LYS A 83 1.25 11.11 -18.87
C LYS A 83 1.33 10.20 -20.09
N THR A 84 0.20 9.78 -20.65
CA THR A 84 0.21 9.01 -21.90
C THR A 84 -0.82 9.48 -22.91
N ASN A 85 -0.26 9.83 -24.07
CA ASN A 85 -0.86 10.17 -25.35
C ASN A 85 -1.36 11.62 -25.50
N GLN A 86 -0.80 12.35 -26.46
CA GLN A 86 -1.21 13.71 -26.84
C GLN A 86 -2.63 13.74 -27.45
N TYR A 87 -3.21 12.57 -27.77
CA TYR A 87 -4.46 12.43 -28.52
C TYR A 87 -5.33 11.22 -28.13
N GLY A 88 -5.06 10.52 -27.03
CA GLY A 88 -5.77 9.26 -26.70
C GLY A 88 -6.27 9.14 -25.28
N ASP A 89 -7.30 8.30 -25.10
CA ASP A 89 -7.87 7.93 -23.80
C ASP A 89 -6.85 7.20 -22.91
N ILE A 90 -7.04 7.34 -21.58
CA ILE A 90 -6.23 6.68 -20.57
C ILE A 90 -6.53 5.17 -20.58
N LYS A 91 -5.54 4.36 -20.95
CA LYS A 91 -5.69 2.90 -20.98
C LYS A 91 -5.38 2.29 -19.61
N PRO A 92 -6.21 1.38 -19.08
CA PRO A 92 -5.92 0.69 -17.81
C PRO A 92 -4.78 -0.32 -17.97
N PHE A 93 -4.16 -0.68 -16.84
CA PHE A 93 -3.23 -1.79 -16.70
C PHE A 93 -3.99 -3.07 -16.37
N PRO A 94 -4.09 -4.04 -17.30
CA PRO A 94 -4.66 -5.34 -16.99
C PRO A 94 -3.62 -6.21 -16.28
N ILE A 95 -3.86 -6.52 -15.01
CA ILE A 95 -2.98 -7.35 -14.17
C ILE A 95 -3.70 -8.67 -13.92
N ARG A 96 -3.18 -9.76 -14.49
CA ARG A 96 -3.67 -11.10 -14.20
C ARG A 96 -3.02 -11.64 -12.94
N GLU A 97 -3.75 -12.48 -12.23
CA GLU A 97 -3.20 -13.27 -11.14
C GLU A 97 -2.02 -14.12 -11.62
N PHE A 98 -0.89 -14.04 -10.91
CA PHE A 98 0.29 -14.86 -11.19
C PHE A 98 0.17 -16.19 -10.46
N SER A 99 0.51 -17.28 -11.15
CA SER A 99 0.43 -18.64 -10.60
C SER A 99 1.79 -19.19 -10.18
N GLY A 100 1.76 -20.18 -9.27
CA GLY A 100 2.92 -20.99 -8.90
C GLY A 100 4.04 -20.18 -8.23
N ASP A 101 5.24 -20.26 -8.81
CA ASP A 101 6.46 -19.73 -8.22
C ASP A 101 6.49 -18.20 -8.10
N MET A 102 5.68 -17.47 -8.87
CA MET A 102 5.66 -15.99 -8.87
C MET A 102 4.57 -15.37 -7.99
N MET A 103 3.87 -16.19 -7.18
CA MET A 103 2.77 -15.73 -6.33
C MET A 103 3.17 -14.60 -5.38
N TYR A 104 4.41 -14.61 -4.86
CA TYR A 104 4.94 -13.55 -3.99
C TYR A 104 5.03 -12.18 -4.67
N LEU A 105 5.01 -12.12 -6.00
CA LEU A 105 5.07 -10.88 -6.78
C LEU A 105 3.70 -10.47 -7.32
N CYS A 106 2.66 -11.28 -7.06
CA CYS A 106 1.32 -11.08 -7.60
C CYS A 106 0.63 -9.88 -6.95
N PRO A 107 0.39 -8.77 -7.70
CA PRO A 107 -0.27 -7.59 -7.12
C PRO A 107 -1.70 -7.88 -6.70
N VAL A 108 -2.41 -8.72 -7.46
CA VAL A 108 -3.80 -9.15 -7.17
C VAL A 108 -3.88 -9.81 -5.81
N HIS A 109 -2.98 -10.76 -5.55
CA HIS A 109 -2.95 -11.48 -4.27
C HIS A 109 -2.62 -10.54 -3.12
N THR A 110 -1.52 -9.78 -3.22
CA THR A 110 -1.13 -8.84 -2.17
C THR A 110 -2.18 -7.76 -1.91
N TYR A 111 -2.95 -7.37 -2.94
CA TYR A 111 -4.05 -6.42 -2.81
C TYR A 111 -5.19 -7.02 -2.00
N LEU A 112 -5.66 -8.21 -2.35
CA LEU A 112 -6.74 -8.90 -1.63
C LEU A 112 -6.36 -9.16 -0.16
N GLU A 113 -5.13 -9.58 0.10
CA GLU A 113 -4.65 -9.76 1.46
C GLU A 113 -4.62 -8.43 2.23
N TRP A 114 -4.18 -7.34 1.58
CA TRP A 114 -4.19 -6.01 2.20
C TRP A 114 -5.60 -5.52 2.52
N ILE A 115 -6.57 -5.72 1.63
CA ILE A 115 -7.98 -5.35 1.90
C ILE A 115 -8.53 -6.16 3.06
N HIS A 116 -8.26 -7.46 3.10
CA HIS A 116 -8.68 -8.32 4.21
C HIS A 116 -8.09 -7.87 5.55
N VAL A 117 -6.84 -7.44 5.55
CA VAL A 117 -6.15 -6.99 6.75
C VAL A 117 -6.60 -5.60 7.19
N SER A 118 -6.62 -4.66 6.25
CA SER A 118 -6.83 -3.25 6.53
C SER A 118 -8.29 -2.90 6.78
N GLN A 119 -9.23 -3.71 6.26
CA GLN A 119 -10.68 -3.50 6.37
C GLN A 119 -11.14 -2.13 5.80
N ILE A 120 -10.34 -1.56 4.90
CA ILE A 120 -10.65 -0.30 4.23
C ILE A 120 -11.57 -0.56 3.04
N THR A 121 -12.58 0.28 2.87
CA THR A 121 -13.58 0.15 1.81
C THR A 121 -13.59 1.34 0.84
N SER A 122 -12.92 2.46 1.16
CA SER A 122 -12.98 3.71 0.40
C SER A 122 -11.66 4.49 0.48
N GLY A 123 -11.52 5.51 -0.38
CA GLY A 123 -10.38 6.45 -0.36
C GLY A 123 -9.11 5.90 -1.00
N TYR A 124 -7.96 6.17 -0.38
CA TYR A 124 -6.67 5.67 -0.82
C TYR A 124 -6.47 4.19 -0.44
N VAL A 125 -5.82 3.40 -1.28
CA VAL A 125 -5.46 2.03 -0.91
C VAL A 125 -4.35 2.06 0.16
N CYS A 126 -3.42 3.01 0.04
CA CYS A 126 -2.27 3.15 0.93
C CYS A 126 -2.54 4.17 2.05
N HIS A 127 -3.24 3.75 3.10
CA HIS A 127 -3.47 4.58 4.28
C HIS A 127 -2.23 4.67 5.17
N LYS A 128 -2.12 5.79 5.89
CA LYS A 128 -1.10 6.00 6.91
C LYS A 128 -1.27 4.99 8.05
N ILE A 129 -0.17 4.32 8.41
CA ILE A 129 -0.10 3.42 9.55
C ILE A 129 0.61 4.15 10.70
N ASN A 130 0.03 4.11 11.89
CA ASN A 130 0.61 4.71 13.08
C ASN A 130 1.67 3.80 13.73
N SER A 131 2.40 4.31 14.73
CA SER A 131 3.43 3.55 15.45
C SER A 131 2.89 2.35 16.24
N ALA A 132 1.57 2.23 16.38
CA ALA A 132 0.88 1.11 17.01
C ALA A 132 0.37 0.08 15.98
N ASP A 133 0.83 0.12 14.72
CA ASP A 133 0.37 -0.77 13.64
C ASP A 133 -1.14 -0.68 13.40
N GLN A 134 -1.70 0.53 13.50
CA GLN A 134 -3.11 0.78 13.19
C GLN A 134 -3.21 1.65 11.95
N VAL A 135 -4.15 1.28 11.09
CA VAL A 135 -4.50 2.01 9.88
C VAL A 135 -5.34 3.22 10.28
N SER A 136 -5.01 4.41 9.76
CA SER A 136 -5.83 5.61 9.96
C SER A 136 -7.24 5.40 9.40
N SER A 137 -8.27 5.79 10.15
CA SER A 137 -9.68 5.77 9.71
C SER A 137 -10.07 7.02 8.91
N ASP A 138 -9.08 7.76 8.41
CA ASP A 138 -9.28 9.02 7.72
C ASP A 138 -8.88 8.80 6.28
N ASP A 139 -9.89 8.82 5.40
CA ASP A 139 -9.79 8.46 3.99
C ASP A 139 -8.80 9.35 3.22
N ASP A 140 -8.49 10.56 3.72
CA ASP A 140 -7.54 11.49 3.13
C ASP A 140 -6.09 11.31 3.64
N ASN A 141 -5.89 10.52 4.70
CA ASN A 141 -4.56 10.26 5.27
C ASN A 141 -3.80 9.19 4.48
N ILE A 142 -3.40 9.58 3.28
CA ILE A 142 -2.47 8.82 2.44
C ILE A 142 -1.11 8.63 3.13
N MET A 143 -0.49 7.49 2.89
CA MET A 143 0.89 7.24 3.27
C MET A 143 1.83 8.09 2.41
N VAL A 144 2.28 9.23 2.96
CA VAL A 144 3.19 10.16 2.27
C VAL A 144 4.62 9.98 2.80
N SER A 145 5.61 9.95 1.90
CA SER A 145 6.98 10.31 2.23
C SER A 145 7.01 11.81 2.51
N ALA A 146 6.93 12.18 3.79
CA ALA A 146 6.93 13.54 4.34
C ALA A 146 7.04 14.68 3.31
N LYS A 147 5.95 15.42 3.09
CA LYS A 147 6.12 16.82 2.66
C LYS A 147 6.72 17.57 3.85
N LEU A 148 7.96 18.04 3.70
CA LEU A 148 8.53 19.09 4.54
C LEU A 148 7.65 20.34 4.40
N ASN A 149 6.58 20.43 5.18
CA ASN A 149 5.92 21.70 5.43
C ASN A 149 6.76 22.45 6.46
N ASN A 150 7.93 22.92 6.03
CA ASN A 150 8.68 23.97 6.72
C ASN A 150 8.70 25.20 5.81
N ILE A 151 7.55 25.86 5.70
CA ILE A 151 7.53 27.28 5.41
C ILE A 151 7.32 27.96 6.77
N GLN A 152 8.42 28.10 7.51
CA GLN A 152 8.48 29.12 8.54
C GLN A 152 8.38 30.46 7.82
N THR A 153 7.25 31.13 8.05
CA THR A 153 7.03 32.56 7.83
C THR A 153 8.23 33.36 8.34
N LEU A 154 9.04 33.90 7.42
CA LEU A 154 9.94 35.00 7.73
C LEU A 154 9.09 36.28 7.84
N PRO A 155 9.10 37.01 8.97
CA PRO A 155 8.49 38.33 9.03
C PRO A 155 9.32 39.29 8.17
N SER A 156 8.64 39.95 7.24
CA SER A 156 9.17 41.10 6.50
C SER A 156 9.51 42.23 7.47
N LEU A 157 10.79 42.47 7.70
CA LEU A 157 11.30 43.69 8.30
C LEU A 157 11.43 44.75 7.21
N ILE A 158 10.54 45.75 7.28
CA ILE A 158 10.79 47.13 6.84
C ILE A 158 11.28 47.88 8.07
#